data_AF-A0A0L8GVK6-F1
#
_entry.id   AF-A0A0L8GVK6-F1
#
_cell.length_a   1.000
_cell.length_b   1.000
_cell.length_c   1.000
_cell.angle_alpha   90.00
_cell.angle_beta   90.00
_cell.angle_gamma   90.00
#
_symmetry.space_group_name_H-M   'P 1'
#
loop_
_entity.id
_entity.type
_entity.pdbx_description
1 polymer ?
#
loop_
_entity_poly.entity_id
_entity_poly.type
_entity_poly.pdbx_seq_one_letter_code
_entity_poly.pdbx_strand_id
1 'polypeptide(L)'
;TEEAAVGFRNDLVIQLESLPVGINERFMSLCICIGKNKYATIFSCYTPNMNSNEIDKKQFLCEPDVFIYDKLLLGDFNERVGCDTSIWGDIIGKHVIGKANSNGHLLIPFCSEYGLMISNTIFQLLNHDKAT
;
A
#
# COMPACT_ATOMS: atom_id res chain seq x y z
N THR A 1 -10.17 -20.18 -1.88
CA THR A 1 -10.17 -18.86 -1.24
C THR A 1 -8.76 -18.61 -0.76
N GLU A 2 -8.01 -17.75 -1.44
CA GLU A 2 -6.71 -17.31 -0.91
C GLU A 2 -7.01 -16.36 0.25
N GLU A 3 -6.67 -16.78 1.46
CA GLU A 3 -6.72 -15.91 2.63
C GLU A 3 -5.47 -15.03 2.60
N ALA A 4 -5.65 -13.74 2.29
CA ALA A 4 -4.58 -12.77 2.44
C ALA A 4 -4.40 -12.45 3.93
N ALA A 5 -3.18 -12.62 4.44
CA ALA A 5 -2.84 -12.36 5.83
C ALA A 5 -1.77 -11.28 5.91
N VAL A 6 -1.91 -10.39 6.91
CA VAL A 6 -0.95 -9.32 7.19
C VAL A 6 -0.23 -9.68 8.49
N GLY A 7 1.09 -9.76 8.44
CA GLY A 7 1.94 -10.07 9.58
C GLY A 7 2.59 -8.81 10.14
N PHE A 8 2.50 -8.62 11.45
CA PHE A 8 3.25 -7.58 12.17
C PHE A 8 4.35 -8.22 13.02
N ARG A 9 5.50 -7.54 13.13
CA ARG A 9 6.58 -7.97 14.02
C ARG A 9 6.09 -7.86 15.47
N ASN A 10 6.35 -8.87 16.29
CA ASN A 10 5.77 -8.99 17.63
C ASN A 10 6.11 -7.83 18.58
N ASP A 11 7.26 -7.19 18.41
CA ASP A 11 7.68 -6.01 19.16
C ASP A 11 6.97 -4.72 18.74
N LEU A 12 6.20 -4.72 17.64
CA LEU A 12 5.31 -3.61 17.32
C LEU A 12 4.00 -3.68 18.13
N VAL A 13 3.66 -4.86 18.67
CA VAL A 13 2.44 -5.06 19.46
C VAL A 13 2.43 -4.18 20.71
N ILE A 14 3.60 -3.95 21.32
CA ILE A 14 3.73 -3.06 22.50
C ILE A 14 3.50 -1.59 22.17
N GLN A 15 3.53 -1.20 20.89
CA GLN A 15 3.30 0.16 20.42
C GLN A 15 1.85 0.37 19.98
N LEU A 16 1.04 -0.68 19.89
CA LEU A 16 -0.36 -0.57 19.50
C LEU A 16 -1.15 0.17 20.57
N GLU A 17 -1.89 1.19 20.16
CA GLU A 17 -2.90 1.82 21.02
C GLU A 17 -4.12 0.89 21.18
N SER A 18 -4.48 0.20 20.10
CA SER A 18 -5.61 -0.74 20.05
C SER A 18 -5.32 -1.89 19.08
N LEU A 19 -6.09 -2.98 19.22
CA LEU A 19 -6.00 -4.12 18.30
C LEU A 19 -6.44 -3.69 16.88
N PRO A 20 -5.88 -4.30 15.82
CA PRO A 20 -6.30 -4.02 14.46
C PRO A 20 -7.80 -4.25 14.25
N VAL A 21 -8.44 -3.33 13.53
CA VAL A 21 -9.88 -3.34 13.23
C VAL A 21 -10.10 -3.55 11.74
N GLY A 22 -10.78 -4.62 11.37
CA GLY A 22 -11.25 -4.85 10.00
C GLY A 22 -12.36 -3.87 9.64
N ILE A 23 -12.17 -3.14 8.55
CA ILE A 23 -13.17 -2.20 8.01
C ILE A 23 -14.04 -2.93 6.98
N ASN A 24 -13.40 -3.68 6.09
CA ASN A 24 -14.04 -4.59 5.14
C ASN A 24 -13.08 -5.74 4.79
N GLU A 25 -13.44 -6.57 3.81
CA GLU A 25 -12.62 -7.71 3.36
C GLU A 25 -11.21 -7.33 2.86
N ARG A 26 -10.97 -6.06 2.53
CA ARG A 26 -9.73 -5.58 1.93
C ARG A 26 -9.04 -4.48 2.71
N PHE A 27 -9.69 -3.90 3.72
CA PHE A 27 -9.15 -2.84 4.55
C PHE A 27 -9.17 -3.22 6.02
N MET A 28 -8.05 -2.98 6.67
CA MET A 28 -7.88 -3.06 8.11
C MET A 28 -7.17 -1.78 8.57
N SER A 29 -7.55 -1.25 9.72
CA SER A 29 -6.85 -0.14 10.35
C SER A 29 -6.21 -0.57 11.66
N LEU A 30 -5.08 0.04 12.00
CA LEU A 30 -4.43 -0.09 13.30
C LEU A 30 -3.79 1.24 13.68
N CYS A 31 -3.68 1.50 14.98
CA CYS A 31 -3.10 2.73 15.51
C CYS A 31 -1.85 2.38 16.32
N ILE A 32 -0.71 2.99 15.98
CA ILE A 32 0.55 2.83 16.71
C ILE A 32 0.97 4.15 17.35
N CYS A 33 1.52 4.07 18.56
CA CYS A 33 2.18 5.16 19.24
C CYS A 33 3.62 5.31 18.71
N ILE A 34 3.94 6.46 18.10
CA ILE A 34 5.28 6.74 17.53
C ILE A 34 6.10 7.66 18.46
N GLY A 35 5.51 8.18 19.53
CA GLY A 35 6.21 9.03 20.48
C GLY A 35 5.31 9.56 21.58
N LYS A 36 5.82 10.51 22.39
CA LYS A 36 5.05 11.12 23.49
C LYS A 36 3.76 11.76 22.95
N ASN A 37 2.64 11.08 23.15
CA ASN A 37 1.30 11.51 22.72
C ASN A 37 1.18 11.72 21.21
N LYS A 38 1.94 10.98 20.40
CA LYS A 38 1.87 11.00 18.94
C LYS A 38 1.53 9.62 18.42
N TYR A 39 0.54 9.57 17.53
CA TYR A 39 0.01 8.34 16.97
C TYR A 39 0.07 8.39 15.45
N ALA A 40 0.27 7.25 14.81
CA ALA A 40 -0.05 7.07 13.40
C ALA A 40 -1.12 6.02 13.24
N THR A 41 -2.06 6.33 12.35
CA THR A 41 -2.99 5.33 11.85
C THR A 41 -2.42 4.70 10.59
N ILE A 42 -2.25 3.39 10.63
CA ILE A 42 -1.83 2.58 9.49
C ILE A 42 -3.08 1.89 8.95
N PHE A 43 -3.29 2.04 7.65
CA PHE A 43 -4.28 1.28 6.90
C PHE A 43 -3.55 0.16 6.19
N SER A 44 -3.90 -1.08 6.51
CA SER A 44 -3.51 -2.23 5.71
C SER A 44 -4.57 -2.48 4.65
N CYS A 45 -4.17 -2.57 3.39
CA CYS A 45 -5.08 -2.74 2.27
C CYS A 45 -4.64 -3.85 1.32
N TYR A 46 -5.60 -4.50 0.67
CA TYR A 46 -5.35 -5.48 -0.40
C TYR A 46 -6.10 -5.06 -1.66
N THR A 47 -5.37 -4.68 -2.71
CA THR A 47 -6.01 -4.16 -3.92
C THR A 47 -6.70 -5.25 -4.74
N PRO A 48 -7.69 -4.86 -5.55
CA PRO A 48 -8.15 -5.69 -6.66
C PRO A 48 -6.99 -6.14 -7.58
N ASN A 49 -7.05 -7.41 -8.00
CA ASN A 49 -6.12 -7.97 -8.98
C ASN A 49 -6.09 -7.17 -10.29
N MET A 50 -5.01 -7.28 -11.06
CA MET A 50 -4.85 -6.59 -12.36
C MET A 50 -6.01 -6.82 -13.34
N ASN A 51 -6.66 -7.99 -13.27
CA ASN A 51 -7.79 -8.39 -14.11
C ASN A 51 -9.16 -7.89 -13.63
N SER A 52 -9.24 -7.21 -12.48
CA SER A 52 -10.50 -6.61 -12.03
C SER A 52 -10.91 -5.47 -12.96
N ASN A 53 -12.19 -5.11 -12.92
CA ASN A 53 -12.68 -4.00 -13.73
C ASN A 53 -12.08 -2.66 -13.22
N GLU A 54 -12.01 -1.67 -14.11
CA GLU A 54 -11.43 -0.34 -13.79
C GLU A 54 -12.27 0.48 -12.80
N ILE A 55 -13.58 0.19 -12.71
CA ILE A 55 -14.49 0.87 -11.78
C ILE A 55 -14.18 0.44 -10.34
N ASP A 56 -14.04 -0.86 -10.09
CA ASP A 56 -13.69 -1.45 -8.80
C ASP A 56 -12.33 -0.95 -8.32
N LYS A 57 -11.34 -0.83 -9.22
CA LYS A 57 -10.00 -0.30 -8.88
C LYS A 57 -10.07 1.15 -8.44
N LYS A 58 -10.81 1.97 -9.17
CA LYS A 58 -11.00 3.38 -8.82
C LYS A 58 -11.79 3.53 -7.53
N GLN A 59 -12.85 2.76 -7.36
CA GLN A 59 -13.63 2.75 -6.13
C GLN A 59 -12.75 2.39 -4.93
N PHE A 60 -11.89 1.38 -5.05
CA PHE A 60 -10.93 1.02 -4.00
C PHE A 60 -10.00 2.16 -3.61
N LEU A 61 -9.53 2.96 -4.58
CA LEU A 61 -8.70 4.14 -4.32
C LEU A 61 -9.50 5.32 -3.75
N CYS A 62 -10.81 5.39 -3.96
CA CYS A 62 -11.68 6.40 -3.35
C CYS A 62 -12.21 6.01 -1.96
N GLU A 63 -12.30 4.71 -1.63
CA GLU A 63 -12.68 4.22 -0.30
C GLU A 63 -11.85 4.81 0.87
N PRO A 64 -10.54 5.07 0.75
CA PRO A 64 -9.75 5.68 1.81
C PRO A 64 -9.99 7.19 2.03
N ASP A 65 -11.07 7.78 1.51
CA ASP A 65 -11.54 9.15 1.79
C ASP A 65 -11.67 9.48 3.30
N VAL A 66 -11.49 8.49 4.17
CA VAL A 66 -11.62 8.63 5.62
C VAL A 66 -10.63 9.64 6.20
N PHE A 67 -9.30 9.60 6.07
CA PHE A 67 -8.45 10.78 6.42
C PHE A 67 -7.02 10.58 5.90
N ILE A 68 -6.50 11.43 4.99
CA ILE A 68 -5.14 11.30 4.43
C ILE A 68 -4.17 12.35 5.02
N TYR A 69 -4.31 12.65 6.31
CA TYR A 69 -3.32 13.42 7.06
C TYR A 69 -2.78 12.54 8.19
N ASP A 70 -1.45 12.43 8.30
CA ASP A 70 -0.71 11.59 9.26
C ASP A 70 -0.97 10.07 9.18
N LYS A 71 -1.32 9.57 7.99
CA LYS A 71 -1.66 8.16 7.77
C LYS A 71 -0.72 7.47 6.80
N LEU A 72 -0.45 6.21 7.07
CA LEU A 72 0.35 5.33 6.23
C LEU A 72 -0.55 4.27 5.63
N LEU A 73 -0.54 4.16 4.29
CA LEU A 73 -1.19 3.06 3.58
C LEU A 73 -0.15 1.99 3.30
N LEU A 74 -0.35 0.81 3.86
CA LEU A 74 0.47 -0.38 3.66
C LEU A 74 -0.39 -1.45 3.00
N GLY A 75 0.20 -2.27 2.16
CA GLY A 75 -0.57 -3.30 1.50
C GLY A 75 0.16 -3.95 0.37
N ASP A 76 -0.42 -5.05 -0.09
CA ASP A 76 -0.15 -5.53 -1.43
C ASP A 76 -1.14 -4.83 -2.35
N PHE A 77 -0.58 -3.92 -3.14
CA PHE A 77 -1.35 -3.16 -4.07
C PHE A 77 -1.26 -3.75 -5.51
N ASN A 78 -0.45 -4.79 -5.75
CA ASN A 78 -0.31 -5.43 -7.06
C ASN A 78 0.10 -4.48 -8.23
N GLU A 79 0.69 -3.31 -7.95
CA GLU A 79 1.19 -2.38 -8.97
C GLU A 79 2.63 -2.67 -9.34
N ARG A 80 2.90 -2.30 -10.59
CA ARG A 80 4.20 -1.85 -11.02
C ARG A 80 4.01 -0.38 -11.38
N VAL A 81 4.72 0.52 -10.70
CA VAL A 81 4.61 1.98 -10.97
C VAL A 81 5.63 2.47 -12.00
N GLY A 82 6.62 1.62 -12.32
CA GLY A 82 7.66 1.94 -13.29
C GLY A 82 8.70 2.95 -12.79
N CYS A 83 9.77 3.15 -13.56
CA CYS A 83 10.95 3.88 -13.11
C CYS A 83 11.08 5.33 -13.62
N ASP A 84 9.98 5.97 -14.02
CA ASP A 84 10.00 7.34 -14.56
C ASP A 84 10.10 8.39 -13.44
N THR A 85 11.26 8.39 -12.79
CA THR A 85 11.61 9.33 -11.71
C THR A 85 11.80 10.76 -12.19
N SER A 86 11.88 10.99 -13.51
CA SER A 86 11.99 12.33 -14.08
C SER A 86 10.68 13.12 -13.97
N ILE A 87 9.55 12.41 -14.07
CA ILE A 87 8.20 12.99 -13.96
C ILE A 87 7.66 12.83 -12.53
N TRP A 88 7.93 11.68 -11.90
CA TRP A 88 7.29 11.29 -10.64
C TRP A 88 8.27 11.17 -9.47
N GLY A 89 9.40 11.89 -9.51
CA GLY A 89 10.49 11.73 -8.52
C GLY A 89 10.11 11.97 -7.06
N ASP A 90 9.08 12.80 -6.80
CA ASP A 90 8.59 13.06 -5.44
C ASP A 90 7.54 12.03 -4.97
N ILE A 91 6.93 11.30 -5.92
CA ILE A 91 5.88 10.30 -5.66
C ILE A 91 6.45 8.89 -5.63
N ILE A 92 7.39 8.59 -6.52
CA ILE A 92 7.96 7.27 -6.72
C ILE A 92 9.32 7.21 -6.04
N GLY A 93 9.48 6.29 -5.09
CA GLY A 93 10.74 6.07 -4.38
C GLY A 93 11.90 5.67 -5.31
N LYS A 94 13.13 5.80 -4.80
CA LYS A 94 14.38 5.62 -5.58
C LYS A 94 14.59 4.23 -6.17
N HIS A 95 13.83 3.23 -5.73
CA HIS A 95 14.09 1.81 -5.95
C HIS A 95 13.00 1.18 -6.82
N VAL A 96 12.70 1.71 -8.01
CA VAL A 96 11.66 1.12 -8.88
C VAL A 96 12.24 0.61 -10.18
N ILE A 97 11.74 -0.53 -10.65
CA ILE A 97 12.24 -1.21 -11.85
C ILE A 97 11.06 -1.51 -12.79
N GLY A 98 11.31 -1.42 -14.09
CA GLY A 98 10.37 -1.85 -15.14
C GLY A 98 9.38 -0.76 -15.56
N LYS A 99 8.33 -1.20 -16.26
CA LYS A 99 7.25 -0.33 -16.74
C LYS A 99 6.04 -0.39 -15.83
N ALA A 100 5.32 0.73 -15.76
CA ALA A 100 4.06 0.80 -15.06
C ALA A 100 3.05 -0.22 -15.63
N ASN A 101 2.24 -0.85 -14.77
CA ASN A 101 1.05 -1.61 -15.18
C ASN A 101 -0.22 -0.75 -15.01
N SER A 102 -1.38 -1.26 -15.40
CA SER A 102 -2.65 -0.53 -15.32
C SER A 102 -2.96 -0.02 -13.91
N ASN A 103 -2.73 -0.86 -12.89
CA ASN A 103 -2.91 -0.44 -11.49
C ASN A 103 -1.92 0.67 -11.12
N GLY A 104 -0.65 0.60 -11.55
CA GLY A 104 0.36 1.63 -11.30
C GLY A 104 0.02 2.98 -11.92
N HIS A 105 -0.61 2.96 -13.10
CA HIS A 105 -1.12 4.18 -13.74
C HIS A 105 -2.28 4.83 -12.98
N LEU A 106 -3.01 4.08 -12.15
CA LEU A 106 -4.05 4.63 -11.26
C LEU A 106 -3.46 5.10 -9.93
N LEU A 107 -2.48 4.36 -9.38
CA LEU A 107 -1.89 4.65 -8.08
C LEU A 107 -1.04 5.92 -8.09
N ILE A 108 -0.28 6.18 -9.16
CA ILE A 108 0.61 7.36 -9.22
C ILE A 108 -0.18 8.69 -9.14
N PRO A 109 -1.24 8.91 -9.96
CA PRO A 109 -2.06 10.12 -9.83
C PRO A 109 -2.74 10.24 -8.47
N PHE A 110 -3.24 9.13 -7.92
CA PHE A 110 -3.81 9.10 -6.57
C PHE A 110 -2.80 9.56 -5.53
N CYS A 111 -1.58 9.01 -5.54
CA CYS A 111 -0.54 9.44 -4.61
C CYS A 111 -0.14 10.91 -4.82
N SER A 112 -0.10 11.38 -6.07
CA SER A 112 0.18 12.78 -6.38
C SER A 112 -0.90 13.73 -5.86
N GLU A 113 -2.18 13.34 -5.93
CA GLU A 113 -3.31 14.15 -5.47
C GLU A 113 -3.30 14.33 -3.95
N TYR A 114 -2.94 13.28 -3.21
CA TYR A 114 -2.92 13.30 -1.76
C TYR A 114 -1.54 13.53 -1.12
N GLY A 115 -0.52 13.87 -1.92
CA GLY A 115 0.84 14.13 -1.43
C GLY A 115 1.52 12.91 -0.80
N LEU A 116 1.19 11.70 -1.26
CA LEU A 116 1.73 10.44 -0.79
C LEU A 116 2.99 10.05 -1.57
N MET A 117 3.93 9.41 -0.87
CA MET A 117 5.12 8.83 -1.46
C MET A 117 5.06 7.29 -1.42
N ILE A 118 5.29 6.67 -2.58
CA ILE A 118 5.41 5.23 -2.76
C ILE A 118 6.85 4.82 -2.42
N SER A 119 7.04 4.28 -1.21
CA SER A 119 8.37 4.07 -0.62
C SER A 119 8.99 2.68 -0.87
N ASN A 120 8.18 1.63 -1.09
CA ASN A 120 8.66 0.27 -1.27
C ASN A 120 8.06 -0.39 -2.52
N THR A 121 8.88 -0.66 -3.53
CA THR A 121 8.44 -1.30 -4.79
C THR A 121 9.37 -2.45 -5.22
N ILE A 122 10.37 -2.81 -4.40
CA ILE A 122 11.22 -3.97 -4.66
C ILE A 122 10.84 -5.09 -3.70
N PHE A 123 10.11 -6.05 -4.23
CA PHE A 123 10.05 -7.39 -3.64
C PHE A 123 11.01 -8.29 -4.44
N GLN A 124 12.18 -8.58 -3.87
CA GLN A 124 13.08 -9.58 -4.44
C GLN A 124 12.50 -10.96 -4.13
N LEU A 125 11.86 -11.61 -5.10
CA LEU A 125 11.64 -13.05 -5.00
C LEU A 125 13.01 -13.73 -4.97
N LEU A 126 13.27 -14.54 -3.94
CA LEU A 126 14.32 -15.54 -4.00
C LEU A 126 14.06 -16.40 -5.24
N ASN A 127 15.05 -16.49 -6.12
CA ASN A 127 15.03 -17.38 -7.27
C ASN A 127 14.95 -18.83 -6.78
N HIS A 128 13.74 -19.34 -6.53
CA HIS A 128 13.49 -20.76 -6.48
C HIS A 128 12.85 -21.13 -7.83
N ASP A 129 13.71 -21.63 -8.71
CA ASP A 129 13.42 -22.40 -9.93
C ASP A 129 12.02 -22.23 -10.53
N LYS A 130 11.92 -21.35 -11.52
CA LYS A 130 10.97 -21.57 -12.61
C LYS A 130 11.43 -22.84 -13.35
N ALA A 131 10.91 -23.99 -12.94
CA ALA A 131 10.91 -25.16 -13.81
C ALA A 131 10.02 -24.84 -15.02
N THR A 132 10.63 -25.03 -16.18
CA THR A 132 10.14 -24.91 -17.55
C THR A 132 8.70 -25.35 -17.78
#